data_AF-A0A2X1SS69-F1
#
_entry.id   AF-A0A2X1SS69-F1
#
_cell.length_a   1.000
_cell.length_b   1.000
_cell.length_c   1.000
_cell.angle_alpha   90.00
_cell.angle_beta   90.00
_cell.angle_gamma   90.00
#
_symmetry.space_group_name_H-M   'P 1'
#
loop_
_entity.id
_entity.type
_entity.pdbx_description
1 polymer ?
#
loop_
_entity_poly.entity_id
_entity_poly.type
_entity_poly.pdbx_seq_one_letter_code
_entity_poly.pdbx_strand_id
1 'polypeptide(L)'
;MPKINVNSTKQDVLAAVAQNGWALQYASETLKDDREVVLAAVAQNRLALEYASETLKNDREVVLAAVAQTGWALQYASETLKNDREVVLAAVAENGWALQYASETLKNDREVVLAAVAQSRLTLEYASETLKNDRDFLLAAVAKNGWTLEYASETLKDDREVVLAAVAQNRWALQYASETLKDDREVVLAAVAQNRLALQYASETLKDDELLQKVQKLQEGVNPAAFLALNPLKNKLKQETNSERKKAAEIMIYAMEDAIVEYYKGKDKNKFNQDVAQAISTALPVLEQQTGWKKVIDAVVNAVMNFICPKIAEQSQGKPTYRSFFFANPNPAAKEIEDVEQNISKSL
;
A
#
# COMPACT_ATOMS: atom_id res chain seq x y z
N MET A 1 -21.95 6.20 -43.46
CA MET A 1 -22.29 7.25 -42.48
C MET A 1 -23.17 8.28 -43.16
N PRO A 2 -24.28 8.71 -42.53
CA PRO A 2 -25.06 9.84 -43.01
C PRO A 2 -24.14 11.06 -43.11
N LYS A 3 -24.12 11.72 -44.27
CA LYS A 3 -23.35 12.96 -44.45
C LYS A 3 -24.14 14.10 -43.78
N ILE A 4 -23.91 14.31 -42.49
CA ILE A 4 -24.45 15.49 -41.80
C ILE A 4 -23.50 16.68 -41.93
N ASN A 5 -24.07 17.87 -41.95
CA ASN A 5 -23.35 19.14 -41.97
C ASN A 5 -24.12 20.20 -41.16
N VAL A 6 -23.64 21.43 -41.16
CA VAL A 6 -24.21 22.55 -40.39
C VAL A 6 -25.67 22.90 -40.76
N ASN A 7 -26.19 22.43 -41.89
CA ASN A 7 -27.57 22.65 -42.33
C ASN A 7 -28.47 21.41 -42.12
N SER A 8 -27.94 20.32 -41.54
CA SER A 8 -28.71 19.10 -41.26
C SER A 8 -29.77 19.34 -40.21
N THR A 9 -30.90 18.64 -40.33
CA THR A 9 -31.97 18.72 -39.34
C THR A 9 -31.61 17.96 -38.06
N LYS A 10 -32.30 18.24 -36.96
CA LYS A 10 -32.14 17.49 -35.70
C LYS A 10 -32.28 15.98 -35.92
N GLN A 11 -33.23 15.54 -36.74
CA GLN A 11 -33.49 14.13 -36.99
C GLN A 11 -32.35 13.47 -37.80
N ASP A 12 -31.79 14.18 -38.77
CA ASP A 12 -30.60 13.72 -39.52
C ASP A 12 -29.40 13.55 -38.58
N VAL A 13 -29.19 14.52 -37.68
CA VAL A 13 -28.10 14.47 -36.70
C VAL A 13 -28.31 13.34 -35.69
N LEU A 14 -29.53 13.16 -35.16
CA LEU A 14 -29.86 12.04 -34.27
C LEU A 14 -29.57 10.68 -34.94
N ALA A 15 -29.96 10.51 -36.20
CA ALA A 15 -29.67 9.27 -36.95
C ALA A 15 -28.17 9.07 -37.19
N ALA A 16 -27.41 10.15 -37.39
CA ALA A 16 -25.96 10.10 -37.57
C ALA A 16 -25.22 9.77 -36.27
N VAL A 17 -25.55 10.45 -35.16
CA VAL A 17 -24.89 10.22 -33.87
C VAL A 17 -25.23 8.85 -33.29
N ALA A 18 -26.41 8.31 -33.59
CA ALA A 18 -26.77 6.93 -33.24
C ALA A 18 -25.89 5.89 -33.94
N GLN A 19 -25.34 6.19 -35.13
CA GLN A 19 -24.40 5.31 -35.82
C GLN A 19 -22.94 5.59 -35.44
N ASN A 20 -22.61 6.86 -35.19
CA ASN A 20 -21.28 7.32 -34.79
C ASN A 20 -21.38 8.63 -33.98
N GLY A 21 -21.16 8.58 -32.67
CA GLY A 21 -21.29 9.72 -31.77
C GLY A 21 -20.36 10.88 -32.11
N TRP A 22 -19.21 10.62 -32.76
CA TRP A 22 -18.33 11.68 -33.27
C TRP A 22 -18.92 12.49 -34.41
N ALA A 23 -20.03 12.06 -35.01
CA ALA A 23 -20.74 12.84 -36.01
C ALA A 23 -21.20 14.20 -35.46
N LEU A 24 -21.35 14.34 -34.13
CA LEU A 24 -21.67 15.59 -33.45
C LEU A 24 -20.74 16.75 -33.84
N GLN A 25 -19.47 16.48 -34.17
CA GLN A 25 -18.50 17.50 -34.59
C GLN A 25 -18.95 18.30 -35.83
N TYR A 26 -19.79 17.72 -36.68
CA TYR A 26 -20.29 18.31 -37.93
C TYR A 26 -21.67 18.98 -37.79
N ALA A 27 -22.31 18.86 -36.62
CA ALA A 27 -23.60 19.48 -36.35
C ALA A 27 -23.47 21.01 -36.22
N SER A 28 -24.58 21.73 -36.41
CA SER A 28 -24.64 23.16 -36.11
C SER A 28 -24.43 23.42 -34.61
N GLU A 29 -23.99 24.63 -34.26
CA GLU A 29 -23.85 25.03 -32.85
C GLU A 29 -25.16 24.89 -32.05
N THR A 30 -26.30 25.16 -32.69
CA THR A 30 -27.62 24.94 -32.08
C THR A 30 -27.92 23.49 -31.74
N LEU A 31 -27.39 22.52 -32.52
CA LEU A 31 -27.58 21.10 -32.27
C LEU A 31 -26.49 20.51 -31.37
N LYS A 32 -25.30 21.13 -31.32
CA LYS A 32 -24.30 20.87 -30.28
C LYS A 32 -24.73 21.35 -28.90
N ASP A 33 -25.68 22.28 -28.84
CA ASP A 33 -26.36 22.75 -27.62
C ASP A 33 -27.71 22.06 -27.37
N ASP A 34 -28.14 21.14 -28.26
CA ASP A 34 -29.36 20.35 -28.05
C ASP A 34 -29.06 19.14 -27.18
N ARG A 35 -29.61 19.15 -25.96
CA ARG A 35 -29.38 18.14 -24.93
C ARG A 35 -29.69 16.72 -25.38
N GLU A 36 -30.76 16.51 -26.16
CA GLU A 36 -31.15 15.18 -26.65
C GLU A 36 -30.14 14.66 -27.67
N VAL A 37 -29.70 15.53 -28.59
CA VAL A 37 -28.67 15.21 -29.58
C VAL A 37 -27.36 14.84 -28.91
N VAL A 38 -26.92 15.64 -27.95
CA VAL A 38 -25.66 15.40 -27.23
C VAL A 38 -25.72 14.13 -26.38
N LEU A 39 -26.81 13.88 -25.66
CA LEU A 39 -26.97 12.64 -24.90
C LEU A 39 -26.99 11.41 -25.83
N ALA A 40 -27.63 11.49 -26.99
CA ALA A 40 -27.59 10.42 -27.98
C ALA A 40 -26.16 10.18 -28.50
N ALA A 41 -25.40 11.24 -28.74
CA ALA A 41 -24.00 11.15 -29.15
C ALA A 41 -23.10 10.54 -28.05
N VAL A 42 -23.25 10.99 -26.80
CA VAL A 42 -22.53 10.49 -25.63
C VAL A 42 -22.87 9.04 -25.32
N ALA A 43 -24.14 8.64 -25.47
CA ALA A 43 -24.57 7.26 -25.30
C ALA A 43 -23.94 6.32 -26.34
N GLN A 44 -23.66 6.81 -27.54
CA GLN A 44 -22.98 6.03 -28.59
C GLN A 44 -21.46 6.06 -28.40
N ASN A 45 -20.89 7.25 -28.16
CA ASN A 45 -19.48 7.46 -27.91
C ASN A 45 -19.30 8.48 -26.78
N ARG A 46 -18.94 7.96 -25.62
CA ARG A 46 -18.62 8.69 -24.38
C ARG A 46 -17.67 9.90 -24.52
N LEU A 47 -16.78 9.93 -25.51
CA LEU A 47 -15.90 11.08 -25.75
C LEU A 47 -16.54 12.15 -26.67
N ALA A 48 -17.75 11.93 -27.19
CA ALA A 48 -18.47 12.92 -27.99
C ALA A 48 -18.78 14.21 -27.23
N LEU A 49 -18.69 14.19 -25.89
CA LEU A 49 -18.76 15.39 -25.04
C LEU A 49 -17.78 16.49 -25.48
N GLU A 50 -16.65 16.13 -26.09
CA GLU A 50 -15.69 17.08 -26.68
C GLU A 50 -16.35 18.10 -27.62
N TYR A 51 -17.33 17.65 -28.39
CA TYR A 51 -18.01 18.44 -29.43
C TYR A 51 -19.31 19.11 -28.97
N ALA A 52 -19.72 18.89 -27.72
CA ALA A 52 -20.87 19.58 -27.14
C ALA A 52 -20.59 21.08 -26.96
N SER A 53 -21.64 21.88 -26.82
CA SER A 53 -21.53 23.29 -26.44
C SER A 53 -20.90 23.44 -25.05
N GLU A 54 -20.34 24.62 -24.75
CA GLU A 54 -19.84 24.93 -23.40
C GLU A 54 -20.97 24.86 -22.34
N THR A 55 -22.20 25.18 -22.71
CA THR A 55 -23.38 25.02 -21.84
C THR A 55 -23.57 23.56 -21.43
N LEU A 56 -23.50 22.62 -22.38
CA LEU A 56 -23.70 21.19 -22.12
C LEU A 56 -22.46 20.49 -21.55
N LYS A 57 -21.25 21.01 -21.79
CA LYS A 57 -20.06 20.63 -21.02
C LYS A 57 -20.11 21.08 -19.56
N ASN A 58 -20.98 22.04 -19.24
CA ASN A 58 -21.31 22.47 -17.88
C ASN A 58 -22.66 21.89 -17.38
N ASP A 59 -23.35 21.07 -18.19
CA ASP A 59 -24.55 20.35 -17.75
C ASP A 59 -24.12 19.09 -16.99
N ARG A 60 -24.42 19.09 -15.70
CA ARG A 60 -24.01 18.05 -14.77
C ARG A 60 -24.51 16.66 -15.17
N GLU A 61 -25.74 16.54 -15.66
CA GLU A 61 -26.31 15.24 -16.02
C GLU A 61 -25.69 14.70 -17.33
N VAL A 62 -25.42 15.58 -18.29
CA VAL A 62 -24.72 15.20 -19.54
C VAL A 62 -23.30 14.74 -19.24
N VAL A 63 -22.55 15.48 -18.40
CA VAL A 63 -21.20 15.09 -18.01
C VAL A 63 -21.21 13.79 -17.21
N LEU A 64 -22.14 13.62 -16.26
CA LEU A 64 -22.28 12.37 -15.50
C LEU A 64 -22.54 11.16 -16.42
N ALA A 65 -23.39 11.32 -17.44
CA ALA A 65 -23.65 10.26 -18.42
C ALA A 65 -22.40 9.90 -19.24
N ALA A 66 -21.50 10.85 -19.49
CA ALA A 66 -20.24 10.60 -20.18
C ALA A 66 -19.21 9.94 -19.25
N VAL A 67 -19.00 10.48 -18.05
CA VAL A 67 -17.98 9.95 -17.11
C VAL A 67 -18.34 8.57 -16.55
N ALA A 68 -19.64 8.25 -16.45
CA ALA A 68 -20.10 6.91 -16.07
C ALA A 68 -19.69 5.83 -17.09
N GLN A 69 -19.40 6.20 -18.34
CA GLN A 69 -18.91 5.29 -19.37
C GLN A 69 -17.38 5.34 -19.52
N THR A 70 -16.73 6.45 -19.17
CA THR A 70 -15.27 6.59 -19.11
C THR A 70 -14.84 7.80 -18.28
N GLY A 71 -13.95 7.62 -17.31
CA GLY A 71 -13.39 8.71 -16.51
C GLY A 71 -12.68 9.78 -17.34
N TRP A 72 -12.08 9.39 -18.49
CA TRP A 72 -11.46 10.30 -19.46
C TRP A 72 -12.39 11.40 -20.00
N ALA A 73 -13.71 11.23 -19.93
CA ALA A 73 -14.65 12.27 -20.38
C ALA A 73 -14.56 13.55 -19.52
N LEU A 74 -14.04 13.45 -18.29
CA LEU A 74 -13.85 14.59 -17.39
C LEU A 74 -12.98 15.70 -18.02
N GLN A 75 -12.06 15.37 -18.92
CA GLN A 75 -11.19 16.35 -19.59
C GLN A 75 -11.97 17.41 -20.38
N TYR A 76 -13.15 17.05 -20.88
CA TYR A 76 -14.02 17.91 -21.69
C TYR A 76 -15.09 18.63 -20.88
N ALA A 77 -15.25 18.31 -19.59
CA ALA A 77 -16.16 19.02 -18.71
C ALA A 77 -15.69 20.46 -18.47
N SER A 78 -16.61 21.32 -18.09
CA SER A 78 -16.28 22.69 -17.66
C SER A 78 -15.37 22.69 -16.42
N GLU A 79 -14.63 23.79 -16.19
CA GLU A 79 -13.83 23.96 -14.97
C GLU A 79 -14.69 23.87 -13.69
N THR A 80 -15.94 24.31 -13.76
CA THR A 80 -16.92 24.17 -12.66
C THR A 80 -17.15 22.70 -12.32
N LEU A 81 -17.36 21.85 -13.32
CA LEU A 81 -17.63 20.41 -13.11
C LEU A 81 -16.36 19.59 -12.87
N LYS A 82 -15.20 20.04 -13.34
CA LYS A 82 -13.89 19.52 -12.89
C LYS A 82 -13.61 19.82 -11.42
N ASN A 83 -14.32 20.78 -10.84
CA ASN A 83 -14.32 21.08 -9.41
C ASN A 83 -15.58 20.58 -8.68
N ASP A 84 -16.49 19.88 -9.38
CA ASP A 84 -17.63 19.19 -8.75
C ASP A 84 -17.16 17.85 -8.21
N ARG A 85 -17.21 17.73 -6.88
CA ARG A 85 -16.69 16.57 -6.17
C ARG A 85 -17.36 15.26 -6.59
N GLU A 86 -18.67 15.25 -6.81
CA GLU A 86 -19.41 14.03 -7.17
C GLU A 86 -19.11 13.61 -8.62
N VAL A 87 -19.00 14.58 -9.53
CA VAL A 87 -18.60 14.32 -10.93
C VAL A 87 -17.19 13.73 -10.99
N VAL A 88 -16.24 14.34 -10.27
CA VAL A 88 -14.86 13.83 -10.22
C VAL A 88 -14.79 12.46 -9.55
N LEU A 89 -15.52 12.23 -8.46
CA LEU A 89 -15.59 10.90 -7.82
C LEU A 89 -16.12 9.84 -8.77
N ALA A 90 -17.18 10.13 -9.54
CA ALA A 90 -17.68 9.23 -10.56
C ALA A 90 -16.62 8.92 -11.63
N ALA A 91 -15.89 9.95 -12.09
CA ALA A 91 -14.83 9.78 -13.08
C ALA A 91 -13.65 8.96 -12.56
N VAL A 92 -13.14 9.24 -11.35
CA VAL A 92 -12.00 8.49 -10.78
C VAL A 92 -12.37 7.09 -10.32
N ALA A 93 -13.64 6.84 -9.99
CA ALA A 93 -14.14 5.51 -9.68
C ALA A 93 -14.16 4.62 -10.92
N GLU A 94 -14.43 5.17 -12.11
CA GLU A 94 -14.31 4.45 -13.39
C GLU A 94 -12.84 4.30 -13.79
N ASN A 95 -12.07 5.40 -13.76
CA ASN A 95 -10.65 5.39 -14.09
C ASN A 95 -9.87 6.41 -13.26
N GLY A 96 -9.01 5.92 -12.36
CA GLY A 96 -8.23 6.78 -11.46
C GLY A 96 -7.37 7.84 -12.18
N TRP A 97 -6.97 7.61 -13.44
CA TRP A 97 -6.23 8.60 -14.24
C TRP A 97 -7.03 9.86 -14.56
N ALA A 98 -8.35 9.83 -14.40
CA ALA A 98 -9.20 11.01 -14.53
C ALA A 98 -8.83 12.12 -13.54
N LEU A 99 -8.16 11.79 -12.42
CA LEU A 99 -7.70 12.76 -11.42
C LEU A 99 -6.85 13.88 -12.01
N GLN A 100 -6.10 13.62 -13.09
CA GLN A 100 -5.28 14.64 -13.75
C GLN A 100 -6.08 15.84 -14.26
N TYR A 101 -7.36 15.64 -14.58
CA TYR A 101 -8.28 16.67 -15.08
C TYR A 101 -9.12 17.33 -14.00
N ALA A 102 -9.07 16.82 -12.76
CA ALA A 102 -9.75 17.46 -11.65
C ALA A 102 -9.10 18.82 -11.33
N SER A 103 -9.84 19.68 -10.64
CA SER A 103 -9.29 20.93 -10.12
C SER A 103 -8.18 20.68 -9.10
N GLU A 104 -7.29 21.67 -8.91
CA GLU A 104 -6.25 21.61 -7.87
C GLU A 104 -6.84 21.41 -6.45
N THR A 105 -8.04 21.96 -6.20
CA THR A 105 -8.79 21.74 -4.96
C THR A 105 -9.10 20.26 -4.74
N LEU A 106 -9.59 19.56 -5.77
CA LEU A 106 -9.95 18.15 -5.67
C LEU A 106 -8.76 17.20 -5.77
N LYS A 107 -7.65 17.63 -6.41
CA LYS A 107 -6.34 16.95 -6.30
C LYS A 107 -5.75 17.02 -4.90
N ASN A 108 -6.26 17.93 -4.06
CA ASN A 108 -5.95 18.02 -2.63
C ASN A 108 -7.06 17.44 -1.74
N ASP A 109 -8.16 16.90 -2.31
CA ASP A 109 -9.20 16.22 -1.54
C ASP A 109 -8.78 14.77 -1.26
N ARG A 110 -8.62 14.47 0.04
CA ARG A 110 -8.15 13.19 0.54
C ARG A 110 -8.96 12.01 0.01
N GLU A 111 -10.28 12.11 0.00
CA GLU A 111 -11.17 11.00 -0.39
C GLU A 111 -11.17 10.80 -1.91
N VAL A 112 -11.16 11.89 -2.69
CA VAL A 112 -11.07 11.83 -4.15
C VAL A 112 -9.76 11.16 -4.58
N VAL A 113 -8.63 11.57 -3.99
CA VAL A 113 -7.33 10.99 -4.34
C VAL A 113 -7.24 9.53 -3.89
N LEU A 114 -7.73 9.18 -2.69
CA LEU A 114 -7.75 7.77 -2.26
C LEU A 114 -8.62 6.89 -3.15
N ALA A 115 -9.75 7.41 -3.66
CA ALA A 115 -10.58 6.70 -4.64
C ALA A 115 -9.81 6.44 -5.95
N ALA A 116 -9.04 7.42 -6.43
CA ALA A 116 -8.19 7.26 -7.61
C ALA A 116 -7.06 6.24 -7.39
N VAL A 117 -6.38 6.29 -6.23
CA VAL A 117 -5.29 5.37 -5.86
C VAL A 117 -5.76 3.92 -5.79
N ALA A 118 -7.01 3.69 -5.38
CA ALA A 118 -7.60 2.35 -5.37
C ALA A 118 -7.72 1.75 -6.78
N GLN A 119 -7.82 2.57 -7.82
CA GLN A 119 -7.88 2.12 -9.22
C GLN A 119 -6.50 1.96 -9.86
N SER A 120 -5.58 2.90 -9.62
CA SER A 120 -4.24 2.85 -10.19
C SER A 120 -3.23 3.57 -9.29
N ARG A 121 -2.07 2.96 -9.05
CA ARG A 121 -1.00 3.55 -8.23
C ARG A 121 -0.42 4.84 -8.80
N LEU A 122 -0.40 4.95 -10.13
CA LEU A 122 0.27 6.04 -10.85
C LEU A 122 -0.53 7.36 -10.74
N THR A 123 -1.71 7.33 -10.10
CA THR A 123 -2.55 8.53 -9.94
C THR A 123 -2.06 9.46 -8.84
N LEU A 124 -1.25 8.97 -7.90
CA LEU A 124 -0.64 9.80 -6.86
C LEU A 124 0.27 10.89 -7.43
N GLU A 125 0.80 10.70 -8.65
CA GLU A 125 1.56 11.73 -9.36
C GLU A 125 0.78 13.05 -9.46
N TYR A 126 -0.55 12.96 -9.63
CA TYR A 126 -1.45 14.10 -9.77
C TYR A 126 -2.02 14.62 -8.44
N ALA A 127 -1.74 13.96 -7.32
CA ALA A 127 -2.12 14.47 -6.01
C ALA A 127 -1.32 15.75 -5.69
N SER A 128 -1.88 16.61 -4.85
CA SER A 128 -1.17 17.79 -4.38
C SER A 128 0.12 17.40 -3.62
N GLU A 129 1.11 18.29 -3.64
CA GLU A 129 2.32 18.11 -2.80
C GLU A 129 1.97 18.07 -1.31
N THR A 130 0.94 18.78 -0.88
CA THR A 130 0.45 18.73 0.51
C THR A 130 0.03 17.32 0.91
N LEU A 131 -0.72 16.60 0.07
CA LEU A 131 -1.10 15.22 0.36
C LEU A 131 0.08 14.25 0.23
N LYS A 132 0.97 14.44 -0.74
CA LYS A 132 2.18 13.60 -0.87
C LYS A 132 3.13 13.70 0.33
N ASN A 133 3.06 14.81 1.08
CA ASN A 133 3.79 15.04 2.33
C ASN A 133 2.97 14.71 3.58
N ASP A 134 1.67 14.37 3.45
CA ASP A 134 0.82 13.97 4.57
C ASP A 134 1.06 12.49 4.88
N ARG A 135 1.66 12.26 6.04
CA ARG A 135 2.00 10.93 6.54
C ARG A 135 0.78 10.01 6.68
N ASP A 136 -0.29 10.49 7.31
CA ASP A 136 -1.49 9.69 7.57
C ASP A 136 -2.23 9.37 6.28
N PHE A 137 -2.20 10.29 5.32
CA PHE A 137 -2.72 10.05 3.97
C PHE A 137 -1.90 8.98 3.27
N LEU A 138 -0.57 9.09 3.30
CA LEU A 138 0.29 8.14 2.61
C LEU A 138 0.15 6.73 3.20
N LEU A 139 0.03 6.58 4.53
CA LEU A 139 -0.28 5.29 5.16
C LEU A 139 -1.60 4.69 4.66
N ALA A 140 -2.64 5.52 4.51
CA ALA A 140 -3.91 5.08 3.95
C ALA A 140 -3.80 4.69 2.46
N ALA A 141 -2.98 5.39 1.68
CA ALA A 141 -2.71 5.10 0.27
C ALA A 141 -1.88 3.81 0.10
N VAL A 142 -0.81 3.66 0.89
CA VAL A 142 0.03 2.45 0.99
C VAL A 142 -0.82 1.24 1.30
N ALA A 143 -1.79 1.38 2.20
CA ALA A 143 -2.71 0.32 2.53
C ALA A 143 -3.52 -0.16 1.31
N LYS A 144 -3.87 0.73 0.38
CA LYS A 144 -4.52 0.33 -0.87
C LYS A 144 -3.52 -0.26 -1.86
N ASN A 145 -2.29 0.26 -1.91
CA ASN A 145 -1.26 -0.20 -2.84
C ASN A 145 0.16 0.10 -2.32
N GLY A 146 0.99 -0.91 -2.08
CA GLY A 146 2.33 -0.69 -1.51
C GLY A 146 3.31 0.07 -2.42
N TRP A 147 3.01 0.18 -3.72
CA TRP A 147 3.85 0.93 -4.67
C TRP A 147 3.65 2.45 -4.61
N THR A 148 2.71 2.96 -3.81
CA THR A 148 2.50 4.40 -3.63
C THR A 148 3.71 5.12 -3.03
N LEU A 149 4.60 4.38 -2.36
CA LEU A 149 5.85 4.91 -1.80
C LEU A 149 6.74 5.62 -2.85
N GLU A 150 6.65 5.21 -4.12
CA GLU A 150 7.36 5.85 -5.25
C GLU A 150 7.12 7.36 -5.32
N TYR A 151 5.88 7.79 -5.03
CA TYR A 151 5.41 9.17 -5.13
C TYR A 151 5.38 9.92 -3.81
N ALA A 152 5.81 9.27 -2.72
CA ALA A 152 5.97 9.90 -1.43
C ALA A 152 7.07 10.97 -1.48
N SER A 153 7.01 11.93 -0.58
CA SER A 153 8.12 12.84 -0.37
C SER A 153 9.38 12.11 0.12
N GLU A 154 10.55 12.69 -0.10
CA GLU A 154 11.82 12.11 0.38
C GLU A 154 11.82 11.92 1.91
N THR A 155 11.14 12.80 2.65
CA THR A 155 10.99 12.66 4.11
C THR A 155 10.18 11.43 4.49
N LEU A 156 9.13 11.10 3.73
CA LEU A 156 8.30 9.92 4.00
C LEU A 156 8.88 8.63 3.41
N LYS A 157 9.74 8.73 2.38
CA LYS A 157 10.58 7.61 1.93
C LYS A 157 11.68 7.24 2.93
N ASP A 158 12.00 8.13 3.85
CA ASP A 158 12.89 7.91 5.00
C ASP A 158 12.12 7.64 6.31
N ASP A 159 10.77 7.68 6.29
CA ASP A 159 9.95 7.29 7.44
C ASP A 159 9.87 5.76 7.50
N ARG A 160 10.53 5.20 8.52
CA ARG A 160 10.64 3.75 8.70
C ARG A 160 9.29 3.04 8.78
N GLU A 161 8.28 3.64 9.41
CA GLU A 161 6.96 3.00 9.56
C GLU A 161 6.23 2.97 8.22
N VAL A 162 6.26 4.09 7.48
CA VAL A 162 5.68 4.18 6.14
C VAL A 162 6.32 3.16 5.20
N VAL A 163 7.65 3.06 5.21
CA VAL A 163 8.38 2.10 4.36
C VAL A 163 8.07 0.67 4.77
N LEU A 164 8.03 0.34 6.06
CA LEU A 164 7.64 -1.00 6.52
C LEU A 164 6.21 -1.36 6.12
N ALA A 165 5.26 -0.42 6.21
CA ALA A 165 3.89 -0.62 5.73
C ALA A 165 3.87 -0.88 4.21
N ALA A 166 4.66 -0.11 3.45
CA ALA A 166 4.75 -0.27 2.00
C ALA A 166 5.38 -1.61 1.59
N VAL A 167 6.46 -2.03 2.27
CA VAL A 167 7.12 -3.32 2.08
C VAL A 167 6.22 -4.48 2.51
N ALA A 168 5.47 -4.33 3.58
CA ALA A 168 4.49 -5.33 4.04
C ALA A 168 3.37 -5.52 3.01
N GLN A 169 2.89 -4.44 2.39
CA GLN A 169 1.88 -4.50 1.34
C GLN A 169 2.47 -5.00 0.00
N ASN A 170 3.66 -4.55 -0.35
CA ASN A 170 4.39 -4.97 -1.55
C ASN A 170 5.90 -4.93 -1.31
N ARG A 171 6.50 -6.11 -1.18
CA ARG A 171 7.95 -6.32 -1.04
C ARG A 171 8.86 -5.56 -2.01
N TRP A 172 8.38 -5.18 -3.20
CA TRP A 172 9.15 -4.40 -4.18
C TRP A 172 9.17 -2.90 -3.87
N ALA A 173 8.40 -2.43 -2.88
CA ALA A 173 8.40 -1.04 -2.45
C ALA A 173 9.76 -0.60 -1.89
N LEU A 174 10.58 -1.54 -1.40
CA LEU A 174 11.94 -1.27 -0.90
C LEU A 174 12.79 -0.48 -1.89
N GLN A 175 12.60 -0.66 -3.20
CA GLN A 175 13.37 0.08 -4.22
C GLN A 175 13.19 1.60 -4.13
N TYR A 176 12.06 2.06 -3.58
CA TYR A 176 11.69 3.46 -3.44
C TYR A 176 11.99 4.05 -2.06
N ALA A 177 12.45 3.23 -1.10
CA ALA A 177 12.88 3.71 0.19
C ALA A 177 14.16 4.57 0.07
N SER A 178 14.43 5.38 1.08
CA SER A 178 15.70 6.11 1.19
C SER A 178 16.90 5.15 1.22
N GLU A 179 18.09 5.63 0.86
CA GLU A 179 19.32 4.84 0.99
C GLU A 179 19.60 4.42 2.43
N THR A 180 19.21 5.26 3.41
CA THR A 180 19.28 4.93 4.84
C THR A 180 18.43 3.72 5.20
N LEU A 181 17.19 3.64 4.70
CA LEU A 181 16.31 2.49 4.97
C LEU A 181 16.60 1.28 4.10
N LYS A 182 17.26 1.45 2.95
CA LYS A 182 17.87 0.34 2.19
C LYS A 182 19.10 -0.26 2.91
N ASP A 183 19.70 0.47 3.85
CA ASP A 183 20.74 -0.01 4.76
C ASP A 183 20.17 -0.39 6.15
N ASP A 184 18.86 -0.29 6.37
CA ASP A 184 18.21 -0.80 7.57
C ASP A 184 17.97 -2.32 7.42
N ARG A 185 18.75 -3.09 8.19
CA ARG A 185 18.70 -4.56 8.18
C ARG A 185 17.30 -5.11 8.42
N GLU A 186 16.49 -4.49 9.27
CA GLU A 186 15.15 -4.98 9.61
C GLU A 186 14.15 -4.70 8.48
N VAL A 187 14.24 -3.53 7.84
CA VAL A 187 13.43 -3.18 6.67
C VAL A 187 13.76 -4.09 5.49
N VAL A 188 15.05 -4.30 5.20
CA VAL A 188 15.49 -5.19 4.12
C VAL A 188 15.08 -6.64 4.40
N LEU A 189 15.26 -7.13 5.62
CA LEU A 189 14.84 -8.46 6.02
C LEU A 189 13.33 -8.66 5.79
N ALA A 190 12.52 -7.64 6.08
CA ALA A 190 11.08 -7.71 5.87
C ALA A 190 10.70 -7.85 4.39
N ALA A 191 11.44 -7.22 3.49
CA ALA A 191 11.25 -7.37 2.05
C ALA A 191 11.75 -8.73 1.53
N VAL A 192 12.96 -9.13 1.96
CA VAL A 192 13.63 -10.37 1.51
C VAL A 192 12.88 -11.61 1.98
N ALA A 193 12.34 -11.61 3.20
CA ALA A 193 11.52 -12.69 3.73
C ALA A 193 10.28 -12.98 2.85
N GLN A 194 9.67 -11.94 2.27
CA GLN A 194 8.55 -12.10 1.34
C GLN A 194 8.99 -12.47 -0.08
N ASN A 195 10.12 -11.94 -0.53
CA ASN A 195 10.72 -12.29 -1.82
C ASN A 195 12.22 -12.03 -1.83
N ARG A 196 12.96 -13.11 -1.97
CA ARG A 196 14.41 -13.14 -2.09
C ARG A 196 15.02 -12.18 -3.11
N LEU A 197 14.28 -11.81 -4.16
CA LEU A 197 14.76 -10.85 -5.17
C LEU A 197 14.80 -9.41 -4.64
N ALA A 198 14.12 -9.10 -3.53
CA ALA A 198 14.15 -7.77 -2.93
C ALA A 198 15.55 -7.40 -2.40
N LEU A 199 16.43 -8.38 -2.13
CA LEU A 199 17.80 -8.14 -1.68
C LEU A 199 18.60 -7.29 -2.68
N GLN A 200 18.24 -7.32 -3.97
CA GLN A 200 18.92 -6.50 -4.99
C GLN A 200 18.82 -4.98 -4.72
N TYR A 201 17.81 -4.56 -3.95
CA TYR A 201 17.57 -3.16 -3.59
C TYR A 201 18.17 -2.75 -2.25
N ALA A 202 18.76 -3.69 -1.51
CA ALA A 202 19.49 -3.38 -0.29
C ALA A 202 20.80 -2.65 -0.63
N SER A 203 21.36 -1.97 0.37
CA SER A 203 22.72 -1.45 0.32
C SER A 203 23.75 -2.57 0.03
N GLU A 204 24.90 -2.21 -0.54
CA GLU A 204 25.97 -3.18 -0.80
C GLU A 204 26.45 -3.88 0.48
N THR A 205 26.47 -3.17 1.60
CA THR A 205 26.79 -3.69 2.95
C THR A 205 25.84 -4.81 3.39
N LEU A 206 24.54 -4.68 3.11
CA LEU A 206 23.54 -5.68 3.51
C LEU A 206 23.40 -6.84 2.51
N LYS A 207 23.86 -6.72 1.27
CA LYS A 207 23.88 -7.85 0.32
C LYS A 207 24.77 -9.00 0.81
N ASP A 208 25.80 -8.67 1.60
CA ASP A 208 26.72 -9.63 2.21
C ASP A 208 26.33 -10.06 3.64
N ASP A 209 25.20 -9.56 4.19
CA ASP A 209 24.73 -9.96 5.52
C ASP A 209 24.37 -11.46 5.55
N GLU A 210 24.95 -12.16 6.52
CA GLU A 210 24.83 -13.62 6.64
C GLU A 210 23.37 -14.08 6.80
N LEU A 211 22.57 -13.37 7.60
CA LEU A 211 21.17 -13.71 7.81
C LEU A 211 20.37 -13.46 6.54
N LEU A 212 20.57 -12.31 5.88
CA LEU A 212 19.85 -11.98 4.65
C LEU A 212 20.16 -13.00 3.55
N GLN A 213 21.40 -13.46 3.42
CA GLN A 213 21.75 -14.54 2.49
C GLN A 213 21.11 -15.89 2.88
N LYS A 214 21.05 -16.22 4.17
CA LYS A 214 20.36 -17.43 4.65
C LYS A 214 18.87 -17.37 4.29
N VAL A 215 18.21 -16.24 4.53
CA VAL A 215 16.79 -16.02 4.25
C VAL A 215 16.52 -16.00 2.75
N GLN A 216 17.39 -15.39 1.94
CA GLN A 216 17.30 -15.36 0.48
C GLN A 216 17.27 -16.76 -0.15
N LYS A 217 17.97 -17.73 0.45
CA LYS A 217 18.05 -19.11 -0.02
C LYS A 217 16.82 -19.96 0.33
N LEU A 218 15.92 -19.47 1.17
CA LEU A 218 14.69 -20.17 1.51
C LEU A 218 13.75 -20.20 0.29
N GLN A 219 13.18 -21.38 0.01
CA GLN A 219 12.36 -21.61 -1.19
C GLN A 219 10.90 -21.16 -1.02
N GLU A 220 10.43 -21.00 0.23
CA GLU A 220 9.08 -20.59 0.57
C GLU A 220 9.03 -19.14 1.08
N GLY A 221 7.85 -18.50 0.97
CA GLY A 221 7.59 -17.21 1.60
C GLY A 221 7.73 -17.32 3.11
N VAL A 222 8.64 -16.52 3.68
CA VAL A 222 8.89 -16.45 5.11
C VAL A 222 8.00 -15.36 5.69
N ASN A 223 7.38 -15.60 6.84
CA ASN A 223 6.66 -14.53 7.53
C ASN A 223 7.69 -13.55 8.16
N PRO A 224 7.80 -12.31 7.67
CA PRO A 224 8.72 -11.31 8.23
C PRO A 224 8.53 -11.08 9.72
N ALA A 225 7.29 -11.19 10.19
CA ALA A 225 6.94 -10.92 11.58
C ALA A 225 7.66 -11.85 12.57
N ALA A 226 8.03 -13.07 12.14
CA ALA A 226 8.82 -13.97 12.98
C ALA A 226 10.19 -13.38 13.34
N PHE A 227 10.83 -12.65 12.41
CA PHE A 227 12.10 -11.98 12.67
C PHE A 227 11.93 -10.63 13.36
N LEU A 228 10.93 -9.85 12.94
CA LEU A 228 10.66 -8.52 13.53
C LEU A 228 10.18 -8.62 14.98
N ALA A 229 9.58 -9.74 15.39
CA ALA A 229 9.27 -10.02 16.78
C ALA A 229 10.51 -10.03 17.70
N LEU A 230 11.73 -10.15 17.16
CA LEU A 230 12.97 -10.05 17.93
C LEU A 230 13.41 -8.61 18.23
N ASN A 231 12.77 -7.60 17.61
CA ASN A 231 13.15 -6.19 17.76
C ASN A 231 13.20 -5.69 19.21
N PRO A 232 12.28 -6.07 20.12
CA PRO A 232 12.39 -5.68 21.53
C PRO A 232 13.70 -6.15 22.18
N LEU A 233 14.20 -7.35 21.86
CA LEU A 233 15.50 -7.82 22.34
C LEU A 233 16.65 -7.03 21.72
N LYS A 234 16.59 -6.75 20.41
CA LYS A 234 17.61 -5.94 19.70
C LYS A 234 17.68 -4.51 20.25
N ASN A 235 16.54 -3.90 20.55
CA ASN A 235 16.46 -2.58 21.15
C ASN A 235 16.99 -2.57 22.59
N LYS A 236 16.67 -3.61 23.38
CA LYS A 236 17.26 -3.76 24.72
C LYS A 236 18.77 -3.98 24.67
N LEU A 237 19.26 -4.75 23.69
CA LEU A 237 20.68 -4.96 23.44
C LEU A 237 21.39 -3.63 23.12
N LYS A 238 20.80 -2.77 22.29
CA LYS A 238 21.36 -1.44 21.96
C LYS A 238 21.58 -0.55 23.21
N GLN A 239 20.75 -0.75 24.24
CA GLN A 239 20.83 0.01 25.51
C GLN A 239 21.77 -0.64 26.54
N GLU A 240 22.24 -1.87 26.30
CA GLU A 240 23.09 -2.59 27.25
C GLU A 240 24.54 -2.10 27.16
N THR A 241 25.08 -1.68 28.30
CA THR A 241 26.43 -1.14 28.41
C THR A 241 27.44 -2.16 28.93
N ASN A 242 26.99 -3.24 29.57
CA ASN A 242 27.87 -4.28 30.05
C ASN A 242 28.30 -5.22 28.91
N SER A 243 29.61 -5.33 28.69
CA SER A 243 30.21 -6.10 27.59
C SER A 243 29.84 -7.59 27.61
N GLU A 244 29.82 -8.21 28.79
CA GLU A 244 29.52 -9.64 28.94
C GLU A 244 28.04 -9.93 28.63
N ARG A 245 27.12 -9.11 29.16
CA ARG A 245 25.69 -9.22 28.86
C ARG A 245 25.38 -8.90 27.40
N LYS A 246 26.03 -7.87 26.85
CA LYS A 246 25.89 -7.52 25.44
C LYS A 246 26.25 -8.70 24.55
N LYS A 247 27.39 -9.34 24.79
CA LYS A 247 27.84 -10.53 24.07
C LYS A 247 26.89 -11.72 24.25
N ALA A 248 26.42 -11.97 25.48
CA ALA A 248 25.47 -13.05 25.76
C ALA A 248 24.13 -12.84 25.01
N ALA A 249 23.60 -11.62 25.00
CA ALA A 249 22.39 -11.27 24.28
C ALA A 249 22.58 -11.33 22.76
N GLU A 250 23.71 -10.88 22.21
CA GLU A 250 24.05 -11.01 20.79
C GLU A 250 24.04 -12.47 20.32
N ILE A 251 24.72 -13.35 21.07
CA ILE A 251 24.78 -14.78 20.77
C ILE A 251 23.37 -15.40 20.81
N MET A 252 22.57 -15.05 21.82
CA MET A 252 21.19 -15.52 21.95
C MET A 252 20.33 -15.08 20.77
N ILE A 253 20.35 -13.79 20.41
CA ILE A 253 19.55 -13.25 19.30
C ILE A 253 19.95 -13.93 17.99
N TYR A 254 21.26 -14.09 17.73
CA TYR A 254 21.74 -14.79 16.54
C TYR A 254 21.25 -16.24 16.49
N ALA A 255 21.33 -16.97 17.62
CA ALA A 255 20.84 -18.33 17.69
C ALA A 255 19.31 -18.42 17.47
N MET A 256 18.55 -17.44 17.95
CA MET A 256 17.11 -17.34 17.67
C MET A 256 16.83 -17.05 16.19
N GLU A 257 17.57 -16.14 15.55
CA GLU A 257 17.47 -15.88 14.10
C GLU A 257 17.76 -17.15 13.29
N ASP A 258 18.80 -17.91 13.65
CA ASP A 258 19.16 -19.16 12.99
C ASP A 258 18.09 -20.25 13.20
N ALA A 259 17.53 -20.37 14.41
CA ALA A 259 16.41 -21.27 14.69
C ALA A 259 15.18 -20.96 13.82
N ILE A 260 14.86 -19.67 13.62
CA ILE A 260 13.78 -19.26 12.72
C ILE A 260 14.08 -19.71 11.28
N VAL A 261 15.30 -19.48 10.79
CA VAL A 261 15.73 -19.92 9.45
C VAL A 261 15.60 -21.44 9.30
N GLU A 262 16.10 -22.21 10.26
CA GLU A 262 16.02 -23.67 10.28
C GLU A 262 14.58 -24.17 10.28
N TYR A 263 13.69 -23.51 11.04
CA TYR A 263 12.25 -23.79 10.98
C TYR A 263 11.70 -23.58 9.58
N TYR A 264 12.04 -22.50 8.88
CA TYR A 264 11.54 -22.29 7.51
C TYR A 264 12.12 -23.27 6.48
N LYS A 265 13.29 -23.89 6.75
CA LYS A 265 13.85 -24.96 5.90
C LYS A 265 13.13 -26.30 6.07
N GLY A 266 12.82 -26.70 7.31
CA GLY A 266 12.36 -28.07 7.62
C GLY A 266 10.97 -28.17 8.25
N LYS A 267 10.37 -27.05 8.67
CA LYS A 267 9.11 -26.94 9.44
C LYS A 267 9.08 -27.78 10.72
N ASP A 268 10.25 -28.10 11.29
CA ASP A 268 10.37 -28.87 12.52
C ASP A 268 10.20 -27.98 13.74
N LYS A 269 8.99 -28.05 14.33
CA LYS A 269 8.62 -27.29 15.53
C LYS A 269 9.38 -27.75 16.78
N ASN A 270 9.70 -29.03 16.87
CA ASN A 270 10.38 -29.57 18.05
C ASN A 270 11.84 -29.13 18.06
N LYS A 271 12.49 -29.20 16.90
CA LYS A 271 13.84 -28.66 16.73
C LYS A 271 13.88 -27.16 17.01
N PHE A 272 12.94 -26.38 16.45
CA PHE A 272 12.82 -24.95 16.75
C PHE A 272 12.73 -24.66 18.25
N ASN A 273 11.83 -25.35 18.96
CA ASN A 273 11.65 -25.18 20.40
C ASN A 273 12.91 -25.55 21.19
N GLN A 274 13.62 -26.61 20.78
CA GLN A 274 14.88 -27.04 21.39
C GLN A 274 15.98 -25.99 21.19
N ASP A 275 16.14 -25.50 19.97
CA ASP A 275 17.17 -24.51 19.62
C ASP A 275 16.95 -23.19 20.37
N VAL A 276 15.70 -22.70 20.43
CA VAL A 276 15.35 -21.49 21.19
C VAL A 276 15.56 -21.69 22.70
N ALA A 277 15.10 -22.82 23.25
CA ALA A 277 15.30 -23.11 24.67
C ALA A 277 16.79 -23.22 25.03
N GLN A 278 17.60 -23.83 24.17
CA GLN A 278 19.04 -23.93 24.35
C GLN A 278 19.68 -22.54 24.33
N ALA A 279 19.34 -21.69 23.35
CA ALA A 279 19.85 -20.33 23.26
C ALA A 279 19.56 -19.51 24.53
N ILE A 280 18.33 -19.58 25.04
CA ILE A 280 17.92 -18.90 26.26
C ILE A 280 18.67 -19.46 27.47
N SER A 281 18.72 -20.78 27.63
CA SER A 281 19.35 -21.42 28.80
C SER A 281 20.84 -21.09 28.93
N THR A 282 21.53 -20.90 27.80
CA THR A 282 22.95 -20.51 27.77
C THR A 282 23.13 -19.04 28.17
N ALA A 283 22.25 -18.14 27.71
CA ALA A 283 22.42 -16.70 27.90
C ALA A 283 21.82 -16.17 29.21
N LEU A 284 20.71 -16.76 29.67
CA LEU A 284 19.93 -16.26 30.80
C LEU A 284 20.73 -16.12 32.10
N PRO A 285 21.66 -17.04 32.48
CA PRO A 285 22.46 -16.88 33.70
C PRO A 285 23.36 -15.64 33.72
N VAL A 286 23.79 -15.16 32.55
CA VAL A 286 24.58 -13.93 32.42
C VAL A 286 23.68 -12.70 32.39
N LEU A 287 22.52 -12.81 31.74
CA LEU A 287 21.54 -11.72 31.59
C LEU A 287 20.74 -11.43 32.88
N GLU A 288 20.52 -12.41 33.74
CA GLU A 288 19.79 -12.26 35.02
C GLU A 288 20.63 -11.61 36.15
N GLN A 289 21.94 -11.36 35.94
CA GLN A 289 22.80 -10.71 36.94
C GLN A 289 22.35 -9.26 37.26
N GLN A 290 21.56 -8.62 36.39
CA GLN A 290 20.78 -7.41 36.68
C GLN A 290 19.66 -7.18 35.63
N THR A 291 18.46 -6.78 36.08
CA THR A 291 17.32 -6.24 35.30
C THR A 291 16.47 -7.19 34.43
N GLY A 292 15.31 -6.68 33.99
CA GLY A 292 14.17 -7.38 33.36
C GLY A 292 14.37 -7.99 31.95
N TRP A 293 15.55 -8.52 31.64
CA TRP A 293 15.82 -9.29 30.41
C TRP A 293 14.88 -10.49 30.27
N LYS A 294 14.66 -11.25 31.35
CA LYS A 294 13.74 -12.39 31.37
C LYS A 294 12.35 -12.05 30.84
N LYS A 295 11.78 -10.94 31.31
CA LYS A 295 10.45 -10.48 30.89
C LYS A 295 10.38 -10.19 29.39
N VAL A 296 11.42 -9.57 28.84
CA VAL A 296 11.51 -9.29 27.38
C VAL A 296 11.70 -10.58 26.59
N ILE A 297 12.55 -11.49 27.07
CA ILE A 297 12.76 -12.81 26.46
C ILE A 297 11.43 -13.57 26.41
N ASP A 298 10.72 -13.68 27.52
CA ASP A 298 9.44 -14.38 27.61
C ASP A 298 8.40 -13.78 26.65
N ALA A 299 8.30 -12.44 26.59
CA ALA A 299 7.39 -11.76 25.67
C ALA A 299 7.74 -12.04 24.20
N VAL A 300 9.03 -11.96 23.84
CA VAL A 300 9.49 -12.19 22.46
C VAL A 300 9.33 -13.65 22.04
N VAL A 301 9.66 -14.61 22.90
CA VAL A 301 9.47 -16.03 22.60
C VAL A 301 7.99 -16.33 22.33
N ASN A 302 7.08 -15.80 23.15
CA ASN A 302 5.65 -15.94 22.93
C ASN A 302 5.21 -15.33 21.58
N ALA A 303 5.72 -14.14 21.23
CA ALA A 303 5.42 -13.50 19.96
C ALA A 303 5.92 -14.32 18.75
N VAL A 304 7.18 -14.73 18.76
CA VAL A 304 7.79 -15.56 17.70
C VAL A 304 7.02 -16.89 17.55
N MET A 305 6.67 -17.53 18.67
CA MET A 305 5.88 -18.76 18.67
C MET A 305 4.50 -18.59 18.05
N ASN A 306 3.82 -17.46 18.28
CA ASN A 306 2.52 -17.19 17.66
C ASN A 306 2.63 -17.04 16.13
N PHE A 307 3.74 -16.50 15.62
CA PHE A 307 3.97 -16.36 14.18
C PHE A 307 4.38 -17.67 13.50
N ILE A 308 5.16 -18.51 14.18
CA ILE A 308 5.64 -19.79 13.68
C ILE A 308 4.58 -20.89 13.82
N CYS A 309 3.85 -20.87 14.94
CA CYS A 309 2.84 -21.85 15.34
C CYS A 309 1.54 -21.16 15.80
N PRO A 310 0.76 -20.57 14.88
CA PRO A 310 -0.53 -20.00 15.26
C PRO A 310 -1.41 -21.12 15.84
N LYS A 311 -1.83 -20.96 17.11
CA LYS A 311 -2.84 -21.85 17.71
C LYS A 311 -4.09 -21.75 16.84
N ILE A 312 -4.57 -22.88 16.30
CA ILE A 312 -5.89 -22.93 15.67
C ILE A 312 -6.88 -22.52 16.75
N ALA A 313 -7.56 -21.38 16.55
CA ALA A 313 -8.56 -20.89 17.48
C ALA A 313 -9.67 -21.95 17.65
N GLU A 314 -9.78 -22.52 18.85
CA GLU A 314 -10.97 -23.23 19.27
C GLU A 314 -12.17 -22.29 19.20
N GLN A 315 -13.27 -22.85 18.73
CA GLN A 315 -14.58 -22.24 18.59
C GLN A 315 -15.01 -21.59 19.93
N SER A 316 -14.88 -20.27 20.03
CA SER A 316 -15.71 -19.49 20.94
C SER A 316 -16.55 -18.55 20.10
N GLN A 317 -17.86 -18.68 20.28
CA GLN A 317 -18.89 -17.99 19.52
C GLN A 317 -18.66 -16.48 19.52
N GLY A 318 -18.67 -15.88 18.32
CA GLY A 318 -19.03 -14.47 18.15
C GLY A 318 -17.91 -13.43 18.06
N LYS A 319 -16.65 -13.79 17.77
CA LYS A 319 -15.64 -12.79 17.32
C LYS A 319 -14.88 -13.28 16.08
N PRO A 320 -14.58 -12.41 15.09
CA PRO A 320 -14.04 -12.85 13.81
C PRO A 320 -12.66 -13.48 13.99
N THR A 321 -12.55 -14.72 13.54
CA THR A 321 -11.36 -15.56 13.58
C THR A 321 -10.22 -15.00 12.73
N TYR A 322 -8.99 -15.04 13.28
CA TYR A 322 -7.69 -14.58 12.76
C TYR A 322 -7.33 -14.91 11.29
N ARG A 323 -8.12 -15.71 10.57
CA ARG A 323 -7.98 -15.87 9.11
C ARG A 323 -8.46 -14.66 8.31
N SER A 324 -9.34 -13.82 8.88
CA SER A 324 -9.82 -12.60 8.24
C SER A 324 -8.96 -11.36 8.56
N PHE A 325 -8.02 -11.44 9.50
CA PHE A 325 -7.22 -10.29 9.93
C PHE A 325 -6.02 -10.00 9.03
N PHE A 326 -5.40 -11.03 8.43
CA PHE A 326 -4.19 -10.85 7.62
C PHE A 326 -4.42 -10.33 6.19
N PHE A 327 -5.66 -10.38 5.67
CA PHE A 327 -5.97 -10.00 4.27
C PHE A 327 -7.17 -9.05 4.09
N ALA A 328 -7.88 -8.64 5.15
CA ALA A 328 -9.03 -7.74 5.04
C ALA A 328 -8.77 -6.31 5.56
N ASN A 329 -7.60 -6.06 6.14
CA ASN A 329 -7.18 -4.73 6.56
C ASN A 329 -5.72 -4.59 6.13
N PRO A 330 -5.29 -3.56 5.40
CA PRO A 330 -3.93 -3.54 4.86
C PRO A 330 -2.89 -2.96 5.83
N ASN A 331 -3.29 -2.81 7.11
CA ASN A 331 -2.43 -2.37 8.20
C ASN A 331 -2.35 -3.39 9.37
N PRO A 332 -2.24 -4.73 9.19
CA PRO A 332 -2.04 -5.64 10.33
C PRO A 332 -0.57 -5.69 10.71
N ALA A 333 0.37 -5.64 9.75
CA ALA A 333 1.79 -5.80 10.06
C ALA A 333 2.35 -4.61 10.84
N ALA A 334 2.15 -3.36 10.40
CA ALA A 334 2.70 -2.19 11.10
C ALA A 334 1.98 -1.94 12.43
N LYS A 335 0.63 -2.02 12.47
CA LYS A 335 -0.13 -1.86 13.71
C LYS A 335 0.05 -3.02 14.69
N GLU A 336 0.23 -4.27 14.26
CA GLU A 336 0.54 -5.38 15.19
C GLU A 336 2.00 -5.36 15.63
N ILE A 337 2.96 -4.94 14.78
CA ILE A 337 4.34 -4.70 15.21
C ILE A 337 4.37 -3.54 16.20
N GLU A 338 3.65 -2.45 15.93
CA GLU A 338 3.52 -1.31 16.84
C GLU A 338 2.74 -1.70 18.09
N ASP A 339 1.67 -2.49 18.02
CA ASP A 339 0.92 -2.97 19.18
C ASP A 339 1.77 -3.95 19.99
N VAL A 340 2.61 -4.78 19.35
CA VAL A 340 3.58 -5.64 20.06
C VAL A 340 4.68 -4.78 20.70
N GLU A 341 5.26 -3.83 19.98
CA GLU A 341 6.29 -2.92 20.47
C GLU A 341 5.75 -2.00 21.58
N GLN A 342 4.54 -1.46 21.45
CA GLN A 342 3.85 -0.63 22.43
C GLN A 342 3.32 -1.45 23.61
N ASN A 343 2.73 -2.63 23.39
CA ASN A 343 2.27 -3.47 24.51
C ASN A 343 3.46 -4.03 25.29
N ILE A 344 4.58 -4.37 24.64
CA ILE A 344 5.81 -4.77 25.33
C ILE A 344 6.43 -3.54 26.02
N SER A 345 6.46 -2.36 25.40
CA SER A 345 6.98 -1.12 26.02
C SER A 345 6.12 -0.60 27.18
N LYS A 346 4.79 -0.73 27.13
CA LYS A 346 3.86 -0.41 28.22
C LYS A 346 3.86 -1.48 29.32
N SER A 347 4.28 -2.69 28.99
CA SER A 347 4.44 -3.79 29.95
C SER A 347 5.83 -3.81 30.58
N LEU A 348 6.81 -3.08 30.06
CA LEU A 348 8.13 -2.85 30.68
C LEU A 348 8.06 -1.70 31.67
#